data_AF-A0A3D5W6H0-F1
#
_entry.id   AF-A0A3D5W6H0-F1
#
_cell.length_a   1.000
_cell.length_b   1.000
_cell.length_c   1.000
_cell.angle_alpha   90.00
_cell.angle_beta   90.00
_cell.angle_gamma   90.00
#
_symmetry.space_group_name_H-M   'P 1'
#
loop_
_entity.id
_entity.type
_entity.pdbx_description
1 polymer ?
#
loop_
_entity_poly.entity_id
_entity_poly.type
_entity_poly.pdbx_seq_one_letter_code
_entity_poly.pdbx_strand_id
1 'polypeptide(L)'
;MSANARSHDFFAKGNGRNAWLTLMIPAIFALALYCVPLPQDHVLSIHESVLPQTARTMSHNGDWLIPRRDAIAPWLENPPLPQWVTIALCTLADTCSQAWVARLATGITGALVVLLVTLMAARLFGNAVGLLSGLTMATSYEVVRYATLAEDEIFLALTSATAMTCFVFAEFGMSKTYSSEPILNRGGASRVWGSRPWLIVAFFATAGLTNLTKGMGFGPMMVLIPVFCFVLLSWNRARFRRYLWAFGVLIFLLIGLWWPVAVILKIPGALEVWVYDLFGRASGDYALMSKPFWYYGIALA
;
A
#
# COMPACT_ATOMS: atom_id res chain seq x y z
N MET A 1 -9.46 43.17 31.76
CA MET A 1 -9.06 42.72 30.42
C MET A 1 -9.38 41.24 30.29
N SER A 2 -10.50 40.91 29.67
CA SER A 2 -11.01 39.55 29.48
C SER A 2 -11.27 39.37 27.99
N ALA A 3 -10.25 38.94 27.25
CA ALA A 3 -10.36 38.55 25.85
C ALA A 3 -9.12 37.75 25.46
N ASN A 4 -9.21 36.40 25.45
CA ASN A 4 -8.50 35.50 24.52
C ASN A 4 -8.65 34.02 24.90
N ALA A 5 -9.89 33.51 24.95
CA ALA A 5 -10.13 32.08 25.15
C ALA A 5 -11.21 31.52 24.20
N ARG A 6 -11.33 32.04 22.97
CA ARG A 6 -12.39 31.64 22.01
C ARG A 6 -11.92 31.20 20.62
N SER A 7 -10.64 30.93 20.39
CA SER A 7 -10.16 30.55 19.04
C SER A 7 -9.81 29.07 18.83
N HIS A 8 -9.88 28.20 19.84
CA HIS A 8 -9.48 26.79 19.69
C HIS A 8 -10.64 25.77 19.51
N ASP A 9 -11.90 26.22 19.51
CA ASP A 9 -13.05 25.31 19.64
C ASP A 9 -13.80 25.01 18.32
N PHE A 10 -13.37 25.51 17.16
CA PHE A 10 -14.14 25.31 15.93
C PHE A 10 -14.18 23.85 15.42
N PHE A 11 -13.23 23.00 15.84
CA PHE A 11 -13.13 21.61 15.38
C PHE A 11 -13.37 20.54 16.47
N ALA A 12 -13.62 20.93 17.73
CA ALA A 12 -13.54 20.01 18.86
C ALA A 12 -14.85 19.30 19.25
N LYS A 13 -16.00 19.65 18.67
CA LYS A 13 -17.31 19.08 19.04
C LYS A 13 -18.07 18.44 17.88
N GLY A 14 -17.39 17.55 17.15
CA GLY A 14 -18.07 16.61 16.27
C GLY A 14 -18.59 15.41 17.07
N ASN A 15 -19.91 15.21 17.09
CA ASN A 15 -20.53 13.95 17.50
C ASN A 15 -19.80 12.80 16.78
N GLY A 16 -19.49 11.68 17.43
CA GLY A 16 -18.51 10.70 16.90
C GLY A 16 -18.77 10.24 15.46
N ARG A 17 -20.03 10.22 15.01
CA ARG A 17 -20.45 9.94 13.63
C ARG A 17 -20.01 11.02 12.62
N ASN A 18 -20.04 12.29 12.99
CA ASN A 18 -19.67 13.40 12.12
C ASN A 18 -18.15 13.41 11.86
N ALA A 19 -17.35 13.02 12.87
CA ALA A 19 -15.89 12.97 12.73
C ALA A 19 -15.44 11.97 11.64
N TRP A 20 -16.04 10.79 11.59
CA TRP A 20 -15.73 9.78 10.56
C TRP A 20 -16.10 10.26 9.16
N LEU A 21 -17.27 10.90 9.01
CA LEU A 21 -17.68 11.48 7.73
C LEU A 21 -16.72 12.57 7.27
N THR A 22 -16.22 13.42 8.18
CA THR A 22 -15.23 14.43 7.83
C THR A 22 -13.93 13.81 7.33
N LEU A 23 -13.46 12.72 7.96
CA LEU A 23 -12.23 12.03 7.53
C LEU A 23 -12.35 11.33 6.16
N MET A 24 -13.56 11.16 5.62
CA MET A 24 -13.73 10.65 4.25
C MET A 24 -13.57 11.73 3.18
N ILE A 25 -13.65 13.02 3.54
CA ILE A 25 -13.62 14.13 2.59
C ILE A 25 -12.36 14.10 1.70
N PRO A 26 -11.13 13.92 2.23
CA PRO A 26 -9.94 13.90 1.38
C PRO A 26 -9.94 12.75 0.37
N ALA A 27 -10.45 11.58 0.76
CA ALA A 27 -10.53 10.42 -0.13
C ALA A 27 -11.58 10.60 -1.23
N ILE A 28 -12.73 11.21 -0.92
CA ILE A 28 -13.76 11.55 -1.92
C ILE A 28 -13.23 12.60 -2.89
N PHE A 29 -12.54 13.63 -2.37
CA PHE A 29 -11.88 14.64 -3.19
C PHE A 29 -10.82 14.02 -4.10
N ALA A 30 -9.96 13.14 -3.56
CA ALA A 30 -8.96 12.41 -4.32
C ALA A 30 -9.60 11.55 -5.42
N LEU A 31 -10.67 10.81 -5.11
CA LEU A 31 -11.38 10.01 -6.11
C LEU A 31 -11.93 10.89 -7.24
N ALA A 32 -12.56 12.02 -6.90
CA ALA A 32 -13.08 12.95 -7.90
C ALA A 32 -11.95 13.50 -8.80
N LEU A 33 -10.81 13.85 -8.20
CA LEU A 33 -9.61 14.32 -8.93
C LEU A 33 -9.03 13.24 -9.84
N TYR A 34 -8.86 12.01 -9.34
CA TYR A 34 -8.24 10.91 -10.08
C TYR A 34 -9.16 10.36 -11.18
N CYS A 35 -10.47 10.58 -11.07
CA CYS A 35 -11.43 10.20 -12.09
C CYS A 35 -11.55 11.21 -13.26
N VAL A 36 -10.92 12.39 -13.18
CA VAL A 36 -10.95 13.39 -14.27
C VAL A 36 -10.39 12.85 -15.60
N PRO A 37 -9.30 12.07 -15.63
CA PRO A 37 -8.72 11.55 -16.89
C PRO A 37 -9.41 10.29 -17.44
N LEU A 38 -10.46 9.78 -16.79
CA LEU A 38 -11.16 8.57 -17.25
C LEU A 38 -11.67 8.68 -18.70
N PRO A 39 -12.33 9.78 -19.12
CA PRO A 39 -12.90 9.89 -20.47
C PRO A 39 -11.87 10.22 -21.55
N GLN A 40 -10.58 10.36 -21.20
CA GLN A 40 -9.56 10.81 -22.15
C GLN A 40 -9.13 9.66 -23.07
N ASP A 41 -9.41 9.81 -24.36
CA ASP A 41 -8.96 8.88 -25.39
C ASP A 41 -7.62 9.37 -25.95
N HIS A 42 -6.51 8.91 -25.35
CA HIS A 42 -5.16 9.11 -25.87
C HIS A 42 -4.43 7.77 -26.04
N VAL A 43 -3.38 7.78 -26.87
CA VAL A 43 -2.49 6.62 -27.01
C VAL A 43 -1.78 6.39 -25.68
N LEU A 44 -2.03 5.24 -25.06
CA LEU A 44 -1.47 4.89 -23.75
C LEU A 44 0.06 4.93 -23.81
N SER A 45 0.66 5.50 -22.77
CA SER A 45 2.10 5.42 -22.60
C SER A 45 2.56 3.97 -22.40
N ILE A 46 3.85 3.71 -22.58
CA ILE A 46 4.38 2.35 -22.34
C ILE A 46 4.07 1.87 -20.92
N HIS A 47 4.16 2.74 -19.91
CA HIS A 47 3.90 2.42 -18.51
C HIS A 47 2.41 2.19 -18.25
N GLU A 48 1.56 3.04 -18.81
CA GLU A 48 0.10 2.97 -18.68
C GLU A 48 -0.50 1.74 -19.39
N SER A 49 0.13 1.26 -20.46
CA SER A 49 -0.40 0.14 -21.26
C SER A 49 -0.16 -1.24 -20.65
N VAL A 50 0.82 -1.40 -19.74
CA VAL A 50 1.21 -2.72 -19.21
C VAL A 50 0.09 -3.38 -18.41
N LEU A 51 -0.47 -2.67 -17.43
CA LEU A 51 -1.51 -3.22 -16.56
C LEU A 51 -2.80 -3.56 -17.34
N PRO A 52 -3.39 -2.65 -18.14
CA PRO A 52 -4.58 -2.97 -18.93
C PRO A 52 -4.36 -4.15 -19.88
N GLN A 53 -3.20 -4.22 -20.55
CA GLN A 53 -2.91 -5.30 -21.49
C GLN A 53 -2.71 -6.65 -20.81
N THR A 54 -1.98 -6.67 -19.70
CA THR A 54 -1.75 -7.91 -18.93
C THR A 54 -3.04 -8.40 -18.25
N ALA A 55 -3.85 -7.49 -17.70
CA ALA A 55 -5.16 -7.80 -17.13
C ALA A 55 -6.12 -8.36 -18.20
N ARG A 56 -6.18 -7.74 -19.39
CA ARG A 56 -7.00 -8.21 -20.51
C ARG A 56 -6.57 -9.60 -20.98
N THR A 57 -5.27 -9.83 -21.13
CA THR A 57 -4.72 -11.12 -21.56
C THR A 57 -5.01 -12.21 -20.52
N MET A 58 -4.86 -11.90 -19.23
CA MET A 58 -5.19 -12.80 -18.12
C MET A 58 -6.69 -13.12 -18.09
N SER A 59 -7.57 -12.13 -18.28
CA SER A 59 -9.01 -12.35 -18.36
C SER A 59 -9.42 -13.20 -19.57
N HIS A 60 -8.75 -13.03 -20.71
CA HIS A 60 -9.06 -13.76 -21.94
C HIS A 60 -8.59 -15.22 -21.90
N ASN A 61 -7.37 -15.46 -21.41
CA ASN A 61 -6.76 -16.79 -21.42
C ASN A 61 -7.11 -17.63 -20.19
N GLY A 62 -7.64 -17.01 -19.12
CA GLY A 62 -7.99 -17.69 -17.87
C GLY A 62 -6.78 -18.14 -17.03
N ASP A 63 -5.55 -17.74 -17.39
CA ASP A 63 -4.34 -18.01 -16.61
C ASP A 63 -4.17 -16.95 -15.52
N TRP A 64 -4.79 -17.17 -14.36
CA TRP A 64 -4.75 -16.26 -13.22
C TRP A 64 -3.40 -16.25 -12.48
N LEU A 65 -2.50 -17.18 -12.80
CA LEU A 65 -1.25 -17.31 -12.07
C LEU A 65 -0.15 -16.44 -12.66
N ILE A 66 0.02 -16.43 -13.98
CA ILE A 66 1.16 -15.80 -14.64
C ILE A 66 0.67 -14.68 -15.56
N PRO A 67 0.95 -13.40 -15.24
CA PRO A 67 0.68 -12.29 -16.15
C PRO A 67 1.47 -12.46 -17.45
N ARG A 68 0.87 -12.04 -18.58
CA ARG A 68 1.50 -12.09 -19.91
C ARG A 68 1.20 -10.80 -20.66
N ARG A 69 2.21 -10.20 -21.30
CA ARG A 69 2.02 -9.01 -22.15
C ARG A 69 1.55 -9.37 -23.56
N ASP A 70 1.95 -10.53 -24.04
CA ASP A 70 1.57 -11.11 -25.32
C ASP A 70 1.15 -12.59 -25.16
N ALA A 71 0.92 -13.29 -26.26
CA ALA A 71 0.48 -14.69 -26.23
C ALA A 71 1.55 -15.69 -25.75
N ILE A 72 2.82 -15.29 -25.66
CA ILE A 72 3.96 -16.21 -25.60
C ILE A 72 4.79 -16.00 -24.33
N ALA A 73 5.22 -14.77 -24.05
CA ALA A 73 6.20 -14.47 -23.01
C ALA A 73 5.54 -14.22 -21.63
N PRO A 74 5.92 -14.99 -20.59
CA PRO A 74 5.48 -14.71 -19.22
C PRO A 74 6.13 -13.41 -18.72
N TRP A 75 5.32 -12.54 -18.13
CA TRP A 75 5.78 -11.32 -17.48
C TRP A 75 6.04 -11.61 -16.00
N LEU A 76 7.25 -12.10 -15.71
CA LEU A 76 7.63 -12.51 -14.35
C LEU A 76 8.02 -11.35 -13.43
N GLU A 77 8.26 -10.16 -13.99
CA GLU A 77 8.71 -8.99 -13.23
C GLU A 77 7.67 -8.51 -12.22
N ASN A 78 6.38 -8.59 -12.55
CA ASN A 78 5.28 -8.13 -11.70
C ASN A 78 4.33 -9.29 -11.34
N PRO A 79 4.00 -9.47 -10.05
CA PRO A 79 2.98 -10.42 -9.62
C PRO A 79 1.55 -9.95 -9.91
N PRO A 80 0.55 -10.85 -9.76
CA PRO A 80 -0.75 -10.70 -10.42
C PRO A 80 -1.80 -9.88 -9.65
N LEU A 81 -1.52 -9.37 -8.44
CA LEU A 81 -2.56 -8.68 -7.64
C LEU A 81 -3.14 -7.44 -8.34
N PRO A 82 -2.33 -6.55 -8.96
CA PRO A 82 -2.87 -5.42 -9.72
C PRO A 82 -3.82 -5.88 -10.84
N GLN A 83 -3.46 -6.97 -11.55
CA GLN A 83 -4.28 -7.55 -12.61
C GLN A 83 -5.58 -8.12 -12.04
N TRP A 84 -5.56 -8.84 -10.93
CA TRP A 84 -6.78 -9.39 -10.31
C TRP A 84 -7.77 -8.29 -9.90
N VAL A 85 -7.27 -7.22 -9.27
CA VAL A 85 -8.13 -6.09 -8.88
C VAL A 85 -8.71 -5.40 -10.11
N THR A 86 -7.89 -5.23 -11.16
CA THR A 86 -8.33 -4.64 -12.43
C THR A 86 -9.39 -5.50 -13.11
N ILE A 87 -9.18 -6.83 -13.20
CA ILE A 87 -10.15 -7.75 -13.80
C ILE A 87 -11.45 -7.77 -13.00
N ALA A 88 -11.40 -7.71 -11.66
CA ALA A 88 -12.61 -7.61 -10.84
C ALA A 88 -13.45 -6.38 -11.23
N LEU A 89 -12.82 -5.22 -11.45
CA LEU A 89 -13.53 -4.04 -11.94
C LEU A 89 -14.01 -4.19 -13.39
N CYS A 90 -13.23 -4.83 -14.26
CA CYS A 90 -13.67 -5.15 -15.62
C CYS A 90 -14.93 -6.03 -15.64
N THR A 91 -15.01 -7.02 -14.75
CA THR A 91 -16.21 -7.87 -14.65
C THR A 91 -17.44 -7.11 -14.14
N LEU A 92 -17.24 -6.09 -13.29
CA LEU A 92 -18.34 -5.22 -12.82
C LEU A 92 -18.77 -4.20 -13.89
N ALA A 93 -17.84 -3.75 -14.73
CA ALA A 93 -18.08 -2.80 -15.81
C ALA A 93 -18.53 -3.47 -17.13
N ASP A 94 -18.52 -4.81 -17.19
CA ASP A 94 -18.78 -5.62 -18.39
C ASP A 94 -17.86 -5.26 -19.59
N THR A 95 -16.65 -4.76 -19.30
CA THR A 95 -15.66 -4.43 -20.32
C THR A 95 -14.23 -4.48 -19.76
N CYS A 96 -13.33 -5.15 -20.49
CA CYS A 96 -11.90 -5.22 -20.19
C CYS A 96 -11.03 -4.66 -21.34
N SER A 97 -11.65 -4.14 -22.40
CA SER A 97 -10.96 -3.59 -23.57
C SER A 97 -10.73 -2.08 -23.47
N GLN A 98 -11.40 -1.41 -22.54
CA GLN A 98 -11.40 0.04 -22.42
C GLN A 98 -10.45 0.49 -21.29
N ALA A 99 -9.57 1.43 -21.59
CA ALA A 99 -8.52 1.89 -20.66
C ALA A 99 -9.08 2.57 -19.40
N TRP A 100 -10.26 3.19 -19.49
CA TRP A 100 -10.87 3.88 -18.35
C TRP A 100 -11.13 2.94 -17.16
N VAL A 101 -11.38 1.64 -17.39
CA VAL A 101 -11.63 0.70 -16.29
C VAL A 101 -10.36 0.49 -15.44
N ALA A 102 -9.21 0.35 -16.10
CA ALA A 102 -7.93 0.22 -15.42
C ALA A 102 -7.55 1.52 -14.69
N ARG A 103 -7.81 2.68 -15.32
CA ARG A 103 -7.63 3.99 -14.66
C ARG A 103 -8.56 4.18 -13.47
N LEU A 104 -9.79 3.66 -13.53
CA LEU A 104 -10.72 3.68 -12.41
C LEU A 104 -10.21 2.79 -11.28
N ALA A 105 -9.64 1.63 -11.60
CA ALA A 105 -9.02 0.74 -10.62
C ALA A 105 -7.89 1.44 -9.85
N THR A 106 -6.98 2.12 -10.56
CA THR A 106 -5.90 2.88 -9.92
C THR A 106 -6.41 4.12 -9.20
N GLY A 107 -7.44 4.80 -9.72
CA GLY A 107 -8.06 5.95 -9.07
C GLY A 107 -8.72 5.60 -7.73
N ILE A 108 -9.48 4.51 -7.68
CA ILE A 108 -10.06 3.98 -6.44
C ILE A 108 -8.94 3.58 -5.46
N THR A 109 -7.91 2.90 -5.95
CA THR A 109 -6.75 2.48 -5.15
C THR A 109 -6.03 3.68 -4.55
N GLY A 110 -5.80 4.74 -5.32
CA GLY A 110 -5.21 5.99 -4.84
C GLY A 110 -6.09 6.71 -3.81
N ALA A 111 -7.41 6.76 -4.01
CA ALA A 111 -8.33 7.32 -3.03
C ALA A 111 -8.32 6.56 -1.70
N LEU A 112 -8.18 5.23 -1.75
CA LEU A 112 -8.01 4.39 -0.56
C LEU A 112 -6.67 4.66 0.15
N VAL A 113 -5.58 4.87 -0.59
CA VAL A 113 -4.29 5.30 0.00
C VAL A 113 -4.46 6.62 0.75
N VAL A 114 -5.12 7.61 0.15
CA VAL A 114 -5.41 8.90 0.79
C VAL A 114 -6.24 8.72 2.06
N LEU A 115 -7.25 7.85 2.03
CA LEU A 115 -8.05 7.52 3.21
C LEU A 115 -7.18 6.96 4.34
N LEU A 116 -6.35 5.96 4.05
CA LEU A 116 -5.49 5.32 5.05
C LEU A 116 -4.50 6.31 5.67
N VAL A 117 -3.91 7.20 4.86
CA VAL A 117 -3.02 8.27 5.35
C VAL A 117 -3.77 9.25 6.25
N THR A 118 -4.97 9.65 5.83
CA THR A 118 -5.87 10.52 6.63
C THR A 118 -6.16 9.89 7.99
N LEU A 119 -6.49 8.59 7.99
CA LEU A 119 -6.79 7.83 9.21
C LEU A 119 -5.57 7.68 10.11
N MET A 120 -4.39 7.35 9.58
CA MET A 120 -3.15 7.26 10.34
C MET A 120 -2.79 8.60 11.00
N ALA A 121 -2.84 9.69 10.25
CA ALA A 121 -2.54 11.02 10.76
C ALA A 121 -3.57 11.49 11.80
N ALA A 122 -4.87 11.23 11.57
CA ALA A 122 -5.91 11.49 12.56
C ALA A 122 -5.68 10.69 13.84
N ARG A 123 -5.22 9.45 13.70
CA ARG A 123 -4.98 8.53 14.80
C ARG A 123 -3.80 8.92 15.68
N LEU A 124 -2.78 9.53 15.09
CA LEU A 124 -1.56 9.98 15.76
C LEU A 124 -1.67 11.40 16.31
N PHE A 125 -2.28 12.31 15.55
CA PHE A 125 -2.18 13.76 15.78
C PHE A 125 -3.55 14.47 15.86
N GLY A 126 -4.66 13.74 15.71
CA GLY A 126 -6.02 14.28 15.76
C GLY A 126 -6.61 14.66 14.40
N ASN A 127 -7.94 14.79 14.35
CA ASN A 127 -8.70 14.86 13.10
C ASN A 127 -8.27 16.01 12.16
N ALA A 128 -7.92 17.19 12.71
CA ALA A 128 -7.51 18.33 11.89
C ALA A 128 -6.23 18.03 11.11
N VAL A 129 -5.22 17.44 11.76
CA VAL A 129 -3.98 17.01 11.11
C VAL A 129 -4.27 15.88 10.13
N GLY A 130 -5.16 14.96 10.48
CA GLY A 130 -5.65 13.92 9.58
C GLY A 130 -6.15 14.48 8.24
N LEU A 131 -7.06 15.46 8.28
CA LEU A 131 -7.63 16.09 7.09
C LEU A 131 -6.57 16.79 6.24
N LEU A 132 -5.67 17.55 6.88
CA LEU A 132 -4.59 18.23 6.17
C LEU A 132 -3.64 17.23 5.50
N SER A 133 -3.20 16.19 6.22
CA SER A 133 -2.36 15.13 5.66
C SER A 133 -3.04 14.41 4.50
N GLY A 134 -4.35 14.14 4.61
CA GLY A 134 -5.14 13.56 3.54
C GLY A 134 -5.18 14.43 2.29
N LEU A 135 -5.47 15.73 2.43
CA LEU A 135 -5.52 16.65 1.30
C LEU A 135 -4.15 16.85 0.67
N THR A 136 -3.08 16.93 1.46
CA THR A 136 -1.70 16.99 0.95
C THR A 136 -1.35 15.72 0.16
N MET A 137 -1.72 14.53 0.66
CA MET A 137 -1.52 13.28 -0.06
C MET A 137 -2.34 13.23 -1.35
N ALA A 138 -3.59 13.71 -1.30
CA ALA A 138 -4.49 13.75 -2.46
C ALA A 138 -3.92 14.58 -3.64
N THR A 139 -3.23 15.69 -3.33
CA THR A 139 -2.66 16.62 -4.32
C THR A 139 -1.17 16.40 -4.58
N SER A 140 -0.54 15.41 -3.96
CA SER A 140 0.87 15.10 -4.19
C SER A 140 1.08 14.57 -5.62
N TYR A 141 2.03 15.16 -6.34
CA TYR A 141 2.25 14.91 -7.77
C TYR A 141 2.36 13.41 -8.12
N GLU A 142 3.21 12.66 -7.42
CA GLU A 142 3.41 11.23 -7.68
C GLU A 142 2.12 10.42 -7.43
N VAL A 143 1.35 10.75 -6.40
CA VAL A 143 0.09 10.05 -6.09
C VAL A 143 -0.93 10.30 -7.19
N VAL A 144 -1.08 11.57 -7.61
CA VAL A 144 -1.96 11.94 -8.74
C VAL A 144 -1.52 11.19 -9.99
N ARG A 145 -0.21 11.17 -10.30
CA ARG A 145 0.34 10.52 -11.48
C ARG A 145 0.06 9.01 -11.49
N TYR A 146 0.45 8.27 -10.45
CA TYR A 146 0.22 6.81 -10.40
C TYR A 146 -1.26 6.43 -10.30
N ALA A 147 -2.09 7.24 -9.62
CA ALA A 147 -3.52 6.97 -9.52
C ALA A 147 -4.25 7.20 -10.84
N THR A 148 -3.77 8.11 -11.70
CA THR A 148 -4.40 8.44 -12.99
C THR A 148 -3.88 7.63 -14.18
N LEU A 149 -2.64 7.12 -14.13
CA LEU A 149 -1.97 6.45 -15.25
C LEU A 149 -2.04 4.91 -15.25
N ALA A 150 -3.00 4.29 -14.56
CA ALA A 150 -3.17 2.83 -14.55
C ALA A 150 -1.86 2.04 -14.24
N GLU A 151 -0.98 2.59 -13.39
CA GLU A 151 0.32 1.97 -13.06
C GLU A 151 0.23 1.05 -11.82
N ASP A 152 1.05 -0.01 -11.76
CA ASP A 152 1.01 -1.05 -10.72
C ASP A 152 1.46 -0.53 -9.33
N GLU A 153 2.24 0.55 -9.31
CA GLU A 153 2.84 1.18 -8.13
C GLU A 153 1.80 1.59 -7.08
N ILE A 154 0.63 2.05 -7.50
CA ILE A 154 -0.40 2.53 -6.57
C ILE A 154 -0.98 1.38 -5.73
N PHE A 155 -0.97 0.15 -6.25
CA PHE A 155 -1.40 -1.04 -5.50
C PHE A 155 -0.39 -1.43 -4.43
N LEU A 156 0.91 -1.30 -4.71
CA LEU A 156 1.94 -1.44 -3.68
C LEU A 156 1.78 -0.37 -2.59
N ALA A 157 1.47 0.87 -2.98
CA ALA A 157 1.20 1.95 -2.02
C ALA A 157 0.00 1.60 -1.13
N LEU A 158 -1.09 1.06 -1.70
CA LEU A 158 -2.27 0.63 -0.93
C LEU A 158 -1.94 -0.48 0.06
N THR A 159 -1.30 -1.55 -0.38
CA THR A 159 -0.97 -2.69 0.50
C THR A 159 0.01 -2.28 1.60
N SER A 160 1.02 -1.46 1.27
CA SER A 160 1.97 -0.91 2.25
C SER A 160 1.31 0.04 3.24
N ALA A 161 0.47 0.97 2.76
CA ALA A 161 -0.30 1.88 3.62
C ALA A 161 -1.28 1.12 4.53
N THR A 162 -1.87 0.02 4.04
CA THR A 162 -2.75 -0.84 4.85
C THR A 162 -1.97 -1.52 5.96
N ALA A 163 -0.80 -2.07 5.66
CA ALA A 163 0.07 -2.68 6.67
C ALA A 163 0.51 -1.64 7.72
N MET A 164 0.97 -0.47 7.28
CA MET A 164 1.33 0.62 8.19
C MET A 164 0.15 1.12 9.02
N THR A 165 -1.05 1.18 8.45
CA THR A 165 -2.28 1.53 9.19
C THR A 165 -2.58 0.50 10.28
N CYS A 166 -2.49 -0.79 9.96
CA CYS A 166 -2.66 -1.87 10.94
C CYS A 166 -1.65 -1.75 12.08
N PHE A 167 -0.38 -1.47 11.75
CA PHE A 167 0.68 -1.24 12.73
C PHE A 167 0.39 -0.03 13.63
N VAL A 168 0.09 1.13 13.03
CA VAL A 168 -0.21 2.38 13.77
C VAL A 168 -1.40 2.19 14.70
N PHE A 169 -2.47 1.56 14.23
CA PHE A 169 -3.66 1.33 15.03
C PHE A 169 -3.45 0.29 16.14
N ALA A 170 -2.52 -0.65 15.96
CA ALA A 170 -2.15 -1.62 16.98
C ALA A 170 -1.27 -1.01 18.09
N GLU A 171 -0.40 -0.06 17.76
CA GLU A 171 0.55 0.54 18.70
C GLU A 171 0.00 1.76 19.43
N PHE A 172 -0.62 2.69 18.70
CA PHE A 172 -1.04 3.97 19.25
C PHE A 172 -2.51 3.86 19.67
N GLY A 173 -2.93 4.51 20.78
CA GLY A 173 -4.31 4.62 21.31
C GLY A 173 -4.98 5.94 20.86
N MET A 174 -6.31 6.02 20.71
CA MET A 174 -6.95 7.25 20.16
C MET A 174 -6.52 8.42 21.03
N SER A 175 -5.74 9.34 20.48
CA SER A 175 -5.15 10.42 21.25
C SER A 175 -6.26 11.32 21.79
N LYS A 176 -6.52 11.24 23.09
CA LYS A 176 -7.26 12.28 23.83
C LYS A 176 -6.45 12.89 24.97
N THR A 177 -5.23 12.42 25.23
CA THR A 177 -4.34 13.03 26.20
C THR A 177 -2.90 12.58 25.92
N TYR A 178 -1.94 13.50 26.03
CA TYR A 178 -0.49 13.31 25.88
C TYR A 178 0.12 12.22 26.79
N SER A 179 -0.70 11.58 27.62
CA SER A 179 -0.39 10.54 28.60
C SER A 179 -1.13 9.24 28.31
N SER A 180 -1.32 8.89 27.03
CA SER A 180 -1.83 7.56 26.66
C SER A 180 -0.69 6.54 26.74
N GLU A 181 -0.58 5.89 27.90
CA GLU A 181 0.12 4.62 28.05
C GLU A 181 -0.14 3.73 26.82
N PRO A 182 0.91 3.17 26.19
CA PRO A 182 0.71 2.32 25.02
C PRO A 182 -0.23 1.15 25.37
N ILE A 183 -1.07 0.73 24.42
CA ILE A 183 -2.05 -0.37 24.57
C ILE A 183 -1.39 -1.69 25.06
N LEU A 184 -0.05 -1.75 25.00
CA LEU A 184 0.86 -2.78 25.50
C LEU A 184 0.53 -3.31 26.91
N ASN A 185 -0.08 -2.52 27.81
CA ASN A 185 -0.36 -2.96 29.18
C ASN A 185 -1.61 -3.86 29.37
N ARG A 186 -2.33 -4.24 28.31
CA ARG A 186 -3.56 -5.07 28.42
C ARG A 186 -3.40 -6.56 28.11
N GLY A 187 -2.21 -7.07 27.79
CA GLY A 187 -2.00 -8.49 27.46
C GLY A 187 -0.83 -9.10 28.20
N GLY A 188 -1.10 -10.17 28.97
CA GLY A 188 -0.10 -10.94 29.72
C GLY A 188 1.07 -11.43 28.85
N ALA A 189 2.15 -11.87 29.52
CA ALA A 189 3.45 -12.25 28.94
C ALA A 189 3.35 -12.73 27.47
N SER A 190 3.84 -11.89 26.55
CA SER A 190 3.83 -12.13 25.11
C SER A 190 4.71 -13.32 24.74
N ARG A 191 4.15 -14.52 24.79
CA ARG A 191 4.78 -15.76 24.32
C ARG A 191 4.83 -15.76 22.79
N VAL A 192 5.85 -16.41 22.24
CA VAL A 192 6.07 -16.55 20.78
C VAL A 192 4.88 -17.23 20.08
N TRP A 193 4.16 -18.09 20.81
CA TRP A 193 3.02 -18.89 20.32
C TRP A 193 1.65 -18.44 20.88
N GLY A 194 1.57 -17.26 21.50
CA GLY A 194 0.31 -16.75 22.07
C GLY A 194 -0.60 -16.09 21.04
N SER A 195 -1.88 -15.88 21.38
CA SER A 195 -2.83 -15.14 20.54
C SER A 195 -2.50 -13.64 20.48
N ARG A 196 -2.81 -13.00 19.35
CA ARG A 196 -2.58 -11.56 19.11
C ARG A 196 -3.87 -10.85 18.71
N PRO A 197 -3.99 -9.53 18.98
CA PRO A 197 -5.10 -8.75 18.45
C PRO A 197 -5.13 -8.82 16.92
N TRP A 198 -6.34 -8.76 16.36
CA TRP A 198 -6.57 -8.92 14.92
C TRP A 198 -5.75 -7.95 14.07
N LEU A 199 -5.49 -6.72 14.55
CA LEU A 199 -4.68 -5.74 13.84
C LEU A 199 -3.23 -6.19 13.59
N ILE A 200 -2.66 -6.97 14.50
CA ILE A 200 -1.32 -7.54 14.31
C ILE A 200 -1.37 -8.66 13.28
N VAL A 201 -2.42 -9.48 13.32
CA VAL A 201 -2.65 -10.51 12.31
C VAL A 201 -2.79 -9.88 10.92
N ALA A 202 -3.61 -8.82 10.83
CA ALA A 202 -3.80 -8.04 9.61
C ALA A 202 -2.51 -7.38 9.14
N PHE A 203 -1.66 -6.87 10.05
CA PHE A 203 -0.34 -6.33 9.72
C PHE A 203 0.54 -7.38 9.03
N PHE A 204 0.67 -8.59 9.59
CA PHE A 204 1.46 -9.66 8.96
C PHE A 204 0.87 -10.12 7.63
N ALA A 205 -0.46 -10.24 7.56
CA ALA A 205 -1.14 -10.65 6.34
C ALA A 205 -0.96 -9.63 5.20
N THR A 206 -1.15 -8.35 5.49
CA THR A 206 -1.00 -7.26 4.52
C THR A 206 0.46 -7.03 4.15
N ALA A 207 1.40 -7.20 5.09
CA ALA A 207 2.83 -7.23 4.77
C ALA A 207 3.18 -8.37 3.80
N GLY A 208 2.57 -9.55 3.96
CA GLY A 208 2.74 -10.66 3.00
C GLY A 208 2.12 -10.34 1.64
N LEU A 209 0.95 -9.69 1.63
CA LEU A 209 0.24 -9.28 0.43
C LEU A 209 1.04 -8.29 -0.44
N THR A 210 1.97 -7.52 0.13
CA THR A 210 2.86 -6.64 -0.66
C THR A 210 3.72 -7.43 -1.66
N ASN A 211 4.11 -8.68 -1.36
CA ASN A 211 4.84 -9.52 -2.33
C ASN A 211 4.00 -9.82 -3.58
N LEU A 212 2.68 -9.91 -3.45
CA LEU A 212 1.77 -10.11 -4.58
C LEU A 212 1.56 -8.84 -5.43
N THR A 213 2.07 -7.68 -5.00
CA THR A 213 2.00 -6.43 -5.78
C THR A 213 3.28 -6.10 -6.54
N LYS A 214 4.46 -6.34 -5.95
CA LYS A 214 5.75 -5.86 -6.48
C LYS A 214 6.87 -6.91 -6.47
N GLY A 215 6.55 -8.17 -6.26
CA GLY A 215 7.52 -9.25 -6.27
C GLY A 215 8.18 -9.48 -4.92
N MET A 216 9.07 -10.48 -4.89
CA MET A 216 9.72 -10.94 -3.67
C MET A 216 10.66 -9.86 -3.11
N GLY A 217 10.43 -9.46 -1.86
CA GLY A 217 11.39 -8.66 -1.09
C GLY A 217 11.08 -7.17 -1.05
N PHE A 218 10.96 -6.49 -2.19
CA PHE A 218 10.79 -5.03 -2.22
C PHE A 218 9.56 -4.56 -1.43
N GLY A 219 8.40 -5.19 -1.65
CA GLY A 219 7.16 -4.83 -0.95
C GLY A 219 7.28 -4.96 0.57
N PRO A 220 7.64 -6.15 1.09
CA PRO A 220 7.79 -6.34 2.53
C PRO A 220 8.87 -5.46 3.14
N MET A 221 9.98 -5.19 2.44
CA MET A 221 11.06 -4.33 2.94
C MET A 221 10.55 -2.91 3.24
N MET A 222 9.69 -2.34 2.39
CA MET A 222 9.13 -1.00 2.58
C MET A 222 8.29 -0.87 3.86
N VAL A 223 7.76 -1.98 4.37
CA VAL A 223 6.94 -2.02 5.60
C VAL A 223 7.76 -2.48 6.79
N LEU A 224 8.47 -3.60 6.65
CA LEU A 224 9.15 -4.29 7.74
C LEU A 224 10.38 -3.52 8.21
N ILE A 225 11.11 -2.83 7.32
CA ILE A 225 12.30 -2.06 7.73
C ILE A 225 11.91 -0.89 8.64
N PRO A 226 10.98 0.02 8.27
CA PRO A 226 10.56 1.09 9.17
C PRO A 226 10.00 0.59 10.50
N VAL A 227 9.17 -0.47 10.47
CA VAL A 227 8.61 -1.07 11.68
C VAL A 227 9.69 -1.68 12.57
N PHE A 228 10.62 -2.43 11.99
CA PHE A 228 11.74 -3.03 12.72
C PHE A 228 12.62 -1.95 13.35
N CYS A 229 13.01 -0.93 12.58
CA CYS A 229 13.78 0.21 13.07
C CYS A 229 13.06 0.91 14.22
N PHE A 230 11.76 1.22 14.07
CA PHE A 230 10.97 1.84 15.14
C PHE A 230 10.92 0.98 16.41
N VAL A 231 10.64 -0.32 16.28
CA VAL A 231 10.57 -1.23 17.44
C VAL A 231 11.93 -1.32 18.12
N LEU A 232 13.02 -1.44 17.37
CA LEU A 232 14.38 -1.54 17.88
C LEU A 232 14.82 -0.24 18.57
N LEU A 233 14.61 0.91 17.92
CA LEU A 233 14.94 2.23 18.45
C LEU A 233 14.07 2.63 19.66
N SER A 234 12.97 1.92 19.90
CA SER A 234 12.12 2.18 21.06
C SER A 234 12.58 1.50 22.35
N TRP A 235 13.59 0.61 22.29
CA TRP A 235 14.19 -0.09 23.43
C TRP A 235 13.20 -0.81 24.37
N ASN A 236 11.96 -1.05 23.93
CA ASN A 236 10.91 -1.66 24.74
C ASN A 236 10.80 -3.16 24.45
N ARG A 237 11.25 -3.99 25.40
CA ARG A 237 11.23 -5.46 25.29
C ARG A 237 9.82 -6.02 25.10
N ALA A 238 8.80 -5.41 25.72
CA ALA A 238 7.42 -5.87 25.57
C ALA A 238 6.90 -5.64 24.15
N ARG A 239 7.22 -4.49 23.56
CA ARG A 239 6.93 -4.18 22.14
C ARG A 239 7.68 -5.12 21.20
N PHE A 240 8.96 -5.37 21.44
CA PHE A 240 9.73 -6.32 20.63
C PHE A 240 9.10 -7.73 20.64
N ARG A 241 8.79 -8.25 21.83
CA ARG A 241 8.08 -9.54 21.99
C ARG A 241 6.66 -9.54 21.43
N ARG A 242 6.04 -8.38 21.19
CA ARG A 242 4.71 -8.28 20.58
C ARG A 242 4.73 -8.65 19.10
N TYR A 243 5.77 -8.24 18.39
CA TYR A 243 5.97 -8.51 16.97
C TYR A 243 6.80 -9.77 16.69
N LEU A 244 7.58 -10.25 17.66
CA LEU A 244 8.15 -11.61 17.61
C LEU A 244 7.05 -12.66 17.85
N TRP A 245 6.33 -13.00 16.78
CA TRP A 245 5.18 -13.90 16.82
C TRP A 245 5.23 -14.91 15.68
N ALA A 246 5.40 -16.20 16.00
CA ALA A 246 5.65 -17.25 15.02
C ALA A 246 4.48 -17.43 14.04
N PHE A 247 3.24 -17.39 14.52
CA PHE A 247 2.07 -17.47 13.65
C PHE A 247 1.94 -16.26 12.72
N GLY A 248 2.39 -15.08 13.13
CA GLY A 248 2.43 -13.89 12.28
C GLY A 248 3.41 -14.08 11.13
N VAL A 249 4.61 -14.57 11.45
CA VAL A 249 5.62 -14.94 10.44
C VAL A 249 5.07 -16.02 9.50
N LEU A 250 4.40 -17.04 10.02
CA LEU A 250 3.78 -18.08 9.18
C LEU A 250 2.72 -17.50 8.24
N ILE A 251 1.83 -16.62 8.72
CA ILE A 251 0.82 -15.95 7.88
C ILE A 251 1.49 -15.10 6.80
N PHE A 252 2.50 -14.32 7.17
CA PHE A 252 3.29 -13.52 6.24
C PHE A 252 3.92 -14.40 5.15
N LEU A 253 4.54 -15.52 5.53
CA LEU A 253 5.18 -16.44 4.58
C LEU A 253 4.15 -17.15 3.70
N LEU A 254 3.04 -17.62 4.26
CA LEU A 254 2.00 -18.30 3.48
C LEU A 254 1.40 -17.37 2.44
N ILE A 255 1.05 -16.13 2.79
CA ILE A 255 0.49 -15.16 1.85
C ILE A 255 1.55 -14.62 0.89
N GLY A 256 2.78 -14.42 1.36
CA GLY A 256 3.85 -13.82 0.59
C GLY A 256 4.61 -14.78 -0.32
N LEU A 257 4.61 -16.09 -0.05
CA LEU A 257 5.41 -17.08 -0.79
C LEU A 257 4.59 -18.05 -1.63
N TRP A 258 3.27 -18.18 -1.43
CA TRP A 258 2.50 -19.16 -2.20
C TRP A 258 2.59 -18.91 -3.72
N TRP A 259 2.53 -17.64 -4.17
CA TRP A 259 2.59 -17.31 -5.58
C TRP A 259 3.99 -17.50 -6.17
N PRO A 260 5.06 -16.98 -5.55
CA PRO A 260 6.42 -17.26 -6.03
C PRO A 260 6.72 -18.75 -6.12
N VAL A 261 6.32 -19.53 -5.12
CA VAL A 261 6.50 -20.99 -5.10
C VAL A 261 5.73 -21.64 -6.25
N ALA A 262 4.46 -21.26 -6.46
CA ALA A 262 3.65 -21.80 -7.54
C ALA A 262 4.24 -21.50 -8.93
N VAL A 263 4.84 -20.31 -9.12
CA VAL A 263 5.48 -19.92 -10.37
C VAL A 263 6.80 -20.66 -10.58
N ILE A 264 7.65 -20.79 -9.55
CA ILE A 264 8.91 -21.55 -9.63
C ILE A 264 8.66 -23.01 -10.03
N LEU A 265 7.58 -23.61 -9.52
CA LEU A 265 7.21 -24.99 -9.87
C LEU A 265 6.70 -25.13 -11.31
N LYS A 266 6.21 -24.06 -11.94
CA LYS A 266 5.71 -24.08 -13.33
C LYS A 266 6.72 -23.58 -14.36
N ILE A 267 7.56 -22.62 -14.01
CA ILE A 267 8.50 -21.96 -14.92
C ILE A 267 9.93 -22.18 -14.42
N PRO A 268 10.70 -23.06 -15.08
CA PRO A 268 12.12 -23.21 -14.80
C PRO A 268 12.84 -21.88 -14.99
N GLY A 269 13.75 -21.51 -14.08
CA GLY A 269 14.52 -20.26 -14.15
C GLY A 269 13.82 -19.01 -13.63
N ALA A 270 12.56 -19.08 -13.18
CA ALA A 270 11.86 -17.92 -12.61
C ALA A 270 12.59 -17.31 -11.39
N LEU A 271 13.17 -18.16 -10.54
CA LEU A 271 13.95 -17.71 -9.39
C LEU A 271 15.22 -16.96 -9.82
N GLU A 272 15.91 -17.43 -10.86
CA GLU A 272 17.14 -16.81 -11.36
C GLU A 272 16.86 -15.40 -11.90
N VAL A 273 15.75 -15.23 -12.61
CA VAL A 273 15.28 -13.92 -13.08
C VAL A 273 15.02 -12.97 -11.92
N TRP A 274 14.31 -13.42 -10.88
CA TRP A 274 14.04 -12.56 -9.72
C TRP A 274 15.27 -12.23 -8.89
N VAL A 275 16.19 -13.19 -8.73
CA VAL A 275 17.47 -12.95 -8.04
C VAL A 275 18.31 -11.95 -8.85
N TYR A 276 18.37 -12.11 -10.17
CA TYR A 276 19.04 -11.18 -11.07
C TYR A 276 18.42 -9.78 -11.00
N ASP A 277 17.10 -9.67 -10.98
CA ASP A 277 16.43 -8.37 -10.87
C ASP A 277 16.62 -7.73 -9.49
N LEU A 278 16.51 -8.50 -8.41
CA LEU A 278 16.66 -7.99 -7.05
C LEU A 278 18.07 -7.48 -6.80
N PHE A 279 19.08 -8.29 -7.14
CA PHE A 279 20.48 -7.94 -6.90
C PHE A 279 21.06 -7.04 -7.98
N GLY A 280 20.72 -7.25 -9.25
CA GLY A 280 21.19 -6.38 -10.35
C GLY A 280 20.72 -4.94 -10.19
N ARG A 281 19.49 -4.73 -9.67
CA ARG A 281 18.99 -3.38 -9.35
C ARG A 281 19.72 -2.75 -8.16
N ALA A 282 20.29 -3.54 -7.25
CA ALA A 282 21.02 -3.07 -6.08
C ALA A 282 22.53 -2.90 -6.33
N SER A 283 23.13 -3.72 -7.20
CA SER A 283 24.57 -3.72 -7.52
C SER A 283 24.95 -2.63 -8.53
N GLY A 284 23.98 -2.09 -9.27
CA GLY A 284 24.21 -1.09 -10.31
C GLY A 284 24.59 -1.69 -11.67
N ASP A 285 24.52 -3.01 -11.83
CA ASP A 285 24.82 -3.72 -13.08
C ASP A 285 23.83 -3.38 -14.20
N TYR A 286 22.65 -2.86 -13.85
CA TYR A 286 21.75 -2.21 -14.80
C TYR A 286 22.29 -0.83 -15.20
N ALA A 287 23.27 -0.78 -16.10
CA ALA A 287 23.86 0.48 -16.58
C ALA A 287 22.85 1.52 -17.09
N LEU A 288 21.67 1.08 -17.58
CA LEU A 288 20.58 1.95 -18.03
C LEU A 288 19.74 2.56 -16.88
N MET A 289 19.68 1.89 -15.73
CA MET A 289 18.90 2.32 -14.55
C MET A 289 19.78 2.82 -13.40
N SER A 290 21.09 2.57 -13.45
CA SER A 290 22.05 3.07 -12.48
C SER A 290 22.09 4.59 -12.55
N LYS A 291 21.65 5.22 -11.47
CA LYS A 291 21.64 6.67 -11.31
C LYS A 291 22.51 7.03 -10.10
N PRO A 292 23.15 8.21 -10.10
CA PRO A 292 23.97 8.62 -8.96
C PRO A 292 23.13 8.73 -7.69
N PHE A 293 23.76 8.64 -6.51
CA PHE A 293 23.03 8.67 -5.23
C PHE A 293 22.21 9.96 -5.02
N TRP A 294 22.60 11.07 -5.65
CA TRP A 294 21.90 12.35 -5.63
C TRP A 294 20.78 12.47 -6.67
N TYR A 295 20.51 11.43 -7.46
CA TYR A 295 19.52 11.46 -8.54
C TYR A 295 18.16 11.95 -8.08
N TYR A 296 17.66 11.43 -6.95
CA TYR A 296 16.37 11.87 -6.41
C TYR A 296 16.38 13.32 -5.95
N GLY A 297 17.52 13.87 -5.52
CA GLY A 297 17.62 15.28 -5.16
C GLY A 297 17.47 16.21 -6.37
N ILE A 298 17.86 15.77 -7.56
CA ILE A 298 17.68 16.52 -8.82
C ILE A 298 16.32 16.22 -9.44
N ALA A 299 15.89 14.96 -9.42
CA ALA A 299 14.65 14.53 -10.07
C ALA A 299 13.39 15.03 -9.33
N LEU A 300 13.51 15.39 -8.05
CA LEU A 300 12.42 15.93 -7.23
C LEU A 300 12.51 17.45 -7.00
N ALA A 301 13.53 18.12 -7.55
CA ALA A 301 13.71 19.58 -7.47
C ALA A 301 13.07 20.28 -8.68
#